data_AF-A0AAU6Y340-F1
#
_entry.id   AF-A0AAU6Y340-F1
#
_cell.length_a   1.000
_cell.length_b   1.000
_cell.length_c   1.000
_cell.angle_alpha   90.00
_cell.angle_beta   90.00
_cell.angle_gamma   90.00
#
_symmetry.space_group_name_H-M   'P 1'
#
loop_
_entity.id
_entity.type
_entity.pdbx_description
1 polymer ?
#
loop_
_entity_poly.entity_id
_entity_poly.type
_entity_poly.pdbx_seq_one_letter_code
_entity_poly.pdbx_strand_id
1 'polypeptide(L)'
;MKIIHTKGPVNAEELKDFLQQELGPLFKKQRHADIDFVFILTGNGVQIAQPDLYEDFLFKIEIVNDQELHVTKSEHYTDDVNVLTLEDILNNLFMDYPGRDNIDMIEERS
;
A
#
# COMPACT_ATOMS: atom_id res chain seq x y z
N MET A 1 8.79 5.08 -7.86
CA MET A 1 7.40 4.57 -8.03
C MET A 1 7.46 3.08 -8.31
N LYS A 2 6.54 2.28 -7.77
CA LYS A 2 6.43 0.83 -8.06
C LYS A 2 5.15 0.54 -8.83
N ILE A 3 5.20 -0.32 -9.84
CA ILE A 3 4.04 -0.75 -10.61
C ILE A 3 3.92 -2.27 -10.51
N ILE A 4 2.74 -2.76 -10.14
CA ILE A 4 2.44 -4.19 -10.09
C ILE A 4 1.41 -4.50 -11.17
N HIS A 5 1.81 -5.26 -12.18
CA HIS A 5 0.93 -5.73 -13.24
C HIS A 5 0.24 -7.03 -12.79
N THR A 6 -1.06 -7.07 -12.97
CA THR A 6 -1.91 -8.19 -12.55
C THR A 6 -2.57 -8.82 -13.77
N LYS A 7 -2.83 -10.13 -13.70
CA LYS A 7 -3.44 -10.92 -14.78
C LYS A 7 -4.95 -10.73 -14.88
N GLY A 8 -5.57 -10.35 -13.77
CA GLY A 8 -7.02 -10.14 -13.63
C GLY A 8 -7.31 -8.74 -13.11
N PRO A 9 -8.59 -8.30 -13.15
CA PRO A 9 -8.95 -7.01 -12.63
C PRO A 9 -8.73 -6.90 -11.12
N VAL A 10 -8.36 -5.73 -10.64
CA VAL A 10 -8.25 -5.38 -9.21
C VAL A 10 -9.25 -4.28 -8.86
N ASN A 11 -9.76 -4.29 -7.62
CA ASN A 11 -10.76 -3.35 -7.15
C ASN A 11 -10.24 -2.52 -5.96
N ALA A 12 -10.59 -1.23 -5.92
CA ALA A 12 -10.11 -0.30 -4.88
C ALA A 12 -10.71 -0.59 -3.50
N GLU A 13 -11.98 -1.00 -3.43
CA GLU A 13 -12.65 -1.38 -2.18
C GLU A 13 -12.05 -2.69 -1.63
N GLU A 14 -11.85 -3.70 -2.48
CA GLU A 14 -11.22 -4.95 -2.08
C GLU A 14 -9.78 -4.73 -1.59
N LEU A 15 -9.01 -3.90 -2.32
CA LEU A 15 -7.65 -3.52 -1.90
C LEU A 15 -7.68 -2.78 -0.55
N LYS A 16 -8.58 -1.82 -0.37
CA LYS A 16 -8.72 -1.08 0.88
C LYS A 16 -9.01 -2.03 2.04
N ASP A 17 -9.99 -2.90 1.87
CA ASP A 17 -10.43 -3.79 2.94
C ASP A 17 -9.34 -4.80 3.30
N PHE A 18 -8.63 -5.32 2.30
CA PHE A 18 -7.44 -6.15 2.51
C PHE A 18 -6.35 -5.41 3.30
N LEU A 19 -5.98 -4.20 2.88
CA LEU A 19 -4.98 -3.40 3.57
C LEU A 19 -5.40 -3.05 5.01
N GLN A 20 -6.67 -2.71 5.21
CA GLN A 20 -7.20 -2.36 6.53
C GLN A 20 -7.18 -3.57 7.50
N GLN A 21 -7.39 -4.79 6.99
CA GLN A 21 -7.36 -6.02 7.78
C GLN A 21 -5.94 -6.45 8.14
N GLU A 22 -5.01 -6.39 7.19
CA GLU A 22 -3.69 -7.00 7.34
C GLU A 22 -2.61 -6.04 7.85
N LEU A 23 -2.64 -4.77 7.44
CA LEU A 23 -1.53 -3.86 7.64
C LEU A 23 -1.31 -3.49 9.11
N GLY A 24 -2.40 -3.13 9.82
CA GLY A 24 -2.32 -2.76 11.25
C GLY A 24 -1.71 -3.86 12.12
N PRO A 25 -2.22 -5.11 12.06
CA PRO A 25 -1.65 -6.25 12.80
C PRO A 25 -0.19 -6.52 12.47
N LEU A 26 0.20 -6.46 11.18
CA LEU A 26 1.59 -6.67 10.76
C LEU A 26 2.53 -5.57 11.28
N PHE A 27 2.09 -4.32 11.19
CA PHE A 27 2.87 -3.18 11.67
C PHE A 27 3.11 -3.26 13.18
N LYS A 28 2.05 -3.55 13.94
CA LYS A 28 2.13 -3.74 15.40
C LYS A 28 3.09 -4.85 15.78
N LYS A 29 3.08 -5.96 15.02
CA LYS A 29 4.00 -7.09 15.23
C LYS A 29 5.47 -6.70 14.99
N GLN A 30 5.75 -5.86 13.99
CA GLN A 30 7.12 -5.48 13.63
C GLN A 30 7.68 -4.33 14.49
N ARG A 31 6.83 -3.38 14.90
CA ARG A 31 7.26 -2.17 15.64
C ARG A 31 6.93 -2.18 17.12
N HIS A 32 6.12 -3.13 17.60
CA HIS A 32 5.57 -3.12 18.96
C HIS A 32 4.87 -1.79 19.31
N ALA A 33 4.32 -1.12 18.30
CA ALA A 33 3.64 0.17 18.43
C ALA A 33 2.18 0.01 17.97
N ASP A 34 1.25 0.67 18.68
CA ASP A 34 -0.11 0.88 18.19
C ASP A 34 -0.11 2.14 17.32
N ILE A 35 -0.10 1.94 16.01
CA ILE A 35 -0.26 3.01 15.03
C ILE A 35 -1.52 2.70 14.24
N ASP A 36 -2.51 3.59 14.36
CA ASP A 36 -3.77 3.49 13.64
C ASP A 36 -3.64 4.19 12.28
N PHE A 37 -3.45 3.39 11.24
CA PHE A 37 -3.45 3.89 9.86
C PHE A 37 -4.88 4.14 9.37
N VAL A 38 -5.03 5.22 8.59
CA VAL A 38 -6.27 5.59 7.92
C VAL A 38 -6.17 5.21 6.45
N PHE A 39 -7.18 4.50 5.96
CA PHE A 39 -7.28 4.07 4.56
C PHE A 39 -8.43 4.81 3.87
N ILE A 40 -8.10 5.63 2.90
CA ILE A 40 -9.03 6.53 2.21
C ILE A 40 -9.19 6.05 0.77
N LEU A 41 -10.42 5.77 0.34
CA LEU A 41 -10.70 5.53 -1.09
C LEU A 41 -10.52 6.82 -1.88
N THR A 42 -9.77 6.75 -2.96
CA THR A 42 -9.49 7.89 -3.84
C THR A 42 -9.82 7.52 -5.27
N GLY A 43 -11.04 7.78 -5.73
CA GLY A 43 -11.45 7.49 -7.11
C GLY A 43 -11.25 6.01 -7.50
N ASN A 44 -10.12 5.71 -8.13
CA ASN A 44 -9.67 4.38 -8.55
C ASN A 44 -8.59 3.78 -7.64
N GLY A 45 -8.44 4.20 -6.39
CA GLY A 45 -7.31 3.79 -5.56
C GLY A 45 -7.53 3.91 -4.06
N VAL A 46 -6.45 3.71 -3.33
CA VAL A 46 -6.39 3.77 -1.87
C VAL A 46 -5.21 4.64 -1.45
N GLN A 47 -5.47 5.57 -0.55
CA GLN A 47 -4.45 6.35 0.13
C GLN A 47 -4.30 5.88 1.57
N ILE A 48 -3.06 5.66 2.00
CA ILE A 48 -2.69 5.30 3.37
C ILE A 48 -2.12 6.55 4.04
N ALA A 49 -2.70 6.93 5.16
CA ALA A 49 -2.29 8.10 5.95
C ALA A 49 -2.25 7.75 7.44
N GLN A 50 -1.60 8.61 8.23
CA GLN A 50 -1.64 8.54 9.69
C GLN A 50 -1.62 9.99 10.20
N PRO A 51 -2.81 10.62 10.34
CA PRO A 51 -2.92 12.06 10.51
C PRO A 51 -2.45 12.58 11.89
N ASP A 52 -2.27 11.70 12.87
CA ASP A 52 -1.78 12.12 14.20
C ASP A 52 -0.27 12.38 14.22
N LEU A 53 0.49 11.77 13.29
CA LEU A 53 1.94 11.90 13.21
C LEU A 53 2.41 12.55 11.91
N TYR A 54 1.62 12.48 10.83
CA TYR A 54 2.00 12.96 9.51
C TYR A 54 0.91 13.88 8.93
N GLU A 55 1.35 14.98 8.31
CA GLU A 55 0.43 15.97 7.72
C GLU A 55 -0.13 15.53 6.36
N ASP A 56 0.57 14.63 5.66
CA ASP A 56 0.19 14.15 4.33
C ASP A 56 0.07 12.62 4.27
N PHE A 57 -0.24 12.08 3.09
CA PHE A 57 -0.23 10.64 2.86
C PHE A 57 1.16 10.02 3.07
N LEU A 58 1.17 8.74 3.42
CA LEU A 58 2.38 7.92 3.45
C LEU A 58 2.55 7.17 2.13
N PHE A 59 1.46 6.56 1.65
CA PHE A 59 1.41 5.84 0.38
C PHE A 59 0.11 6.13 -0.37
N LYS A 60 0.19 6.15 -1.69
CA LYS A 60 -0.95 6.14 -2.61
C LYS A 60 -0.83 4.92 -3.50
N ILE A 61 -1.92 4.19 -3.66
CA ILE A 61 -2.02 3.04 -4.54
C ILE A 61 -3.15 3.33 -5.53
N GLU A 62 -2.82 3.55 -6.79
CA GLU A 62 -3.78 3.85 -7.85
C GLU A 62 -3.97 2.62 -8.74
N ILE A 63 -5.22 2.30 -9.08
CA ILE A 63 -5.54 1.22 -10.02
C ILE A 63 -5.63 1.81 -11.43
N VAL A 64 -4.72 1.43 -12.30
CA VAL A 64 -4.66 1.89 -13.69
C VAL A 64 -5.09 0.77 -14.63
N ASN A 65 -6.00 1.10 -15.55
CA ASN A 65 -6.56 0.15 -16.53
C ASN A 65 -7.12 -1.14 -15.91
N ASP A 66 -7.63 -1.06 -14.67
CA ASP A 66 -8.12 -2.18 -13.85
C ASP A 66 -7.11 -3.30 -13.56
N GLN A 67 -5.88 -3.24 -14.05
CA GLN A 67 -4.92 -4.36 -13.98
C GLN A 67 -3.54 -3.95 -13.48
N GLU A 68 -3.32 -2.69 -13.14
CA GLU A 68 -2.04 -2.20 -12.63
C GLU A 68 -2.23 -1.51 -11.29
N LEU A 69 -1.40 -1.85 -10.30
CA LEU A 69 -1.30 -1.10 -9.05
C LEU A 69 -0.09 -0.19 -9.11
N HIS A 70 -0.32 1.12 -9.17
CA HIS A 70 0.72 2.15 -9.15
C HIS A 70 0.90 2.62 -7.71
N VAL A 71 2.01 2.24 -7.11
CA VAL A 71 2.34 2.50 -5.71
C VAL A 71 3.33 3.67 -5.63
N THR A 72 2.88 4.75 -5.02
CA THR A 72 3.62 5.98 -4.81
C THR A 72 3.83 6.22 -3.32
N LYS A 73 5.09 6.23 -2.89
CA LYS A 73 5.50 6.63 -1.54
C LYS A 73 5.59 8.15 -1.47
N SER A 74 5.21 8.74 -0.35
CA SER A 74 5.37 10.17 -0.11
C SER A 74 6.85 10.58 -0.08
N GLU A 75 7.17 11.68 -0.76
CA GLU A 75 8.52 12.25 -0.79
C GLU A 75 8.88 12.97 0.52
N HIS A 76 7.89 13.29 1.35
CA HIS A 76 8.10 14.02 2.60
C HIS A 76 8.69 13.16 3.73
N TYR A 77 8.58 11.84 3.63
CA TYR A 77 8.84 10.91 4.72
C TYR A 77 9.72 9.72 4.31
N THR A 78 10.54 9.88 3.27
CA THR A 78 11.31 8.78 2.67
C THR A 78 12.29 8.09 3.63
N ASP A 79 12.82 8.85 4.60
CA ASP A 79 13.81 8.38 5.56
C ASP A 79 13.20 8.04 6.94
N ASP A 80 11.88 8.16 7.09
CA ASP A 80 11.19 7.87 8.35
C ASP A 80 11.11 6.35 8.59
N VAL A 81 11.49 5.93 9.79
CA VAL A 81 11.57 4.50 10.15
C VAL A 81 10.21 3.79 10.08
N ASN A 82 9.12 4.47 10.42
CA ASN A 82 7.78 3.88 10.33
C ASN A 82 7.37 3.77 8.87
N VAL A 83 7.71 4.74 8.04
CA VAL A 83 7.42 4.70 6.59
C VAL A 83 8.24 3.61 5.89
N LEU A 84 9.51 3.45 6.23
CA LEU A 84 10.34 2.34 5.73
C LEU A 84 9.82 0.98 6.18
N THR A 85 9.32 0.88 7.41
CA THR A 85 8.70 -0.36 7.90
C THR A 85 7.39 -0.65 7.17
N LEU A 86 6.58 0.39 6.95
CA LEU A 86 5.34 0.30 6.19
C LEU A 86 5.61 -0.16 4.75
N GLU A 87 6.66 0.34 4.11
CA GLU A 87 7.10 -0.08 2.79
C GLU A 87 7.44 -1.56 2.72
N ASP A 88 8.20 -2.06 3.70
CA ASP A 88 8.57 -3.48 3.80
C ASP A 88 7.34 -4.39 3.97
N ILE A 89 6.39 -3.99 4.81
CA ILE A 89 5.12 -4.71 4.99
C ILE A 89 4.30 -4.69 3.69
N LEU A 90 4.15 -3.52 3.06
CA LEU A 90 3.40 -3.37 1.82
C LEU A 90 3.99 -4.22 0.69
N ASN A 91 5.31 -4.29 0.57
CA ASN A 91 5.98 -5.12 -0.42
C ASN A 91 5.60 -6.60 -0.29
N ASN A 92 5.39 -7.10 0.94
CA ASN A 92 4.90 -8.45 1.17
C ASN A 92 3.40 -8.57 0.87
N LEU A 93 2.60 -7.61 1.35
CA LEU A 93 1.14 -7.60 1.13
C LEU A 93 0.75 -7.55 -0.35
N PHE A 94 1.52 -6.86 -1.19
CA PHE A 94 1.30 -6.83 -2.64
C PHE A 94 1.60 -8.17 -3.33
N MET A 95 2.27 -9.11 -2.66
CA MET A 95 2.41 -10.48 -3.14
C MET A 95 1.20 -11.35 -2.77
N ASP A 96 0.48 -10.96 -1.72
CA ASP A 96 -0.68 -11.67 -1.17
C ASP A 96 -2.00 -11.19 -1.80
N TYR A 97 -2.07 -9.92 -2.23
CA TYR A 97 -3.18 -9.35 -3.01
C TYR A 97 -2.71 -8.87 -4.39
N PRO A 98 -3.37 -9.26 -5.50
CA PRO A 98 -4.59 -10.08 -5.61
C PRO A 98 -4.34 -11.59 -5.53
N GLY A 99 -3.20 -11.99 -4.98
CA GLY A 99 -2.71 -13.36 -4.92
C GLY A 99 -1.53 -13.54 -5.87
N ARG A 100 -0.50 -14.24 -5.41
CA ARG A 100 0.78 -14.38 -6.13
C ARG A 100 0.64 -14.89 -7.57
N ASP A 101 -0.32 -15.79 -7.82
CA ASP A 101 -0.56 -16.35 -9.16
C ASP A 101 -1.23 -15.33 -10.10
N ASN A 102 -1.86 -14.30 -9.56
CA ASN A 102 -2.48 -13.20 -10.30
C ASN A 102 -1.51 -12.05 -10.59
N ILE A 103 -0.26 -12.12 -10.14
CA ILE A 103 0.77 -11.14 -10.47
C ILE A 103 1.49 -11.60 -11.75
N ASP A 104 1.59 -10.71 -12.72
CA ASP A 104 2.32 -10.95 -13.96
C ASP A 104 3.77 -10.44 -13.86
N MET A 105 3.93 -9.18 -13.42
CA MET A 105 5.23 -8.53 -13.32
C MET A 105 5.21 -7.40 -12.29
N ILE A 106 6.36 -7.11 -11.69
CA ILE A 106 6.58 -5.93 -10.84
C ILE A 106 7.69 -5.09 -11.48
N GLU A 107 7.41 -3.81 -11.73
CA GLU A 107 8.37 -2.82 -12.21
C GLU A 107 8.70 -1.80 -11.11
N GLU A 108 9.96 -1.38 -11.05
CA GLU A 108 10.38 -0.22 -10.27
C GLU A 108 10.86 0.88 -11.21
N ARG A 109 10.21 2.05 -11.13
CA ARG A 109 10.59 3.24 -11.90
C ARG A 109 11.28 4.24 -10.98
N SER A 110 12.52 4.53 -11.33
CA SER A 110 13.36 5.58 -10.72
C SER A 110 13.07 6.94 -11.34
#